data_AF-A0A828PZT4-F1
#
_entry.id   AF-A0A828PZT4-F1
#
_cell.length_a   1.000
_cell.length_b   1.000
_cell.length_c   1.000
_cell.angle_alpha   90.00
_cell.angle_beta   90.00
_cell.angle_gamma   90.00
#
_symmetry.space_group_name_H-M   'P 1'
#
loop_
_entity.id
_entity.type
_entity.pdbx_description
1 polymer ?
#
loop_
_entity_poly.entity_id
_entity_poly.type
_entity_poly.pdbx_seq_one_letter_code
_entity_poly.pdbx_strand_id
1 'polypeptide(L)'
;MMRKILFTLVCATLAHTGFANSAENSTAYTEQVKYKISETDIKILIRQLNNIEQCIFPDLAKPDYQKIYDNWSVAENMTMFYFQQNLLTELIGEQNAQFIEKDKLSRQYFEQMHEKYNHQKASVDKSRCEDFKPIYAQIKQRIEYSIPQVYK
;
A
#
# COMPACT_ATOMS: atom_id res chain seq x y z
N MET A 1 24.77 50.61 66.92
CA MET A 1 25.69 49.46 66.72
C MET A 1 25.99 49.35 65.23
N MET A 2 27.26 49.21 64.88
CA MET A 2 27.81 49.39 63.53
C MET A 2 27.78 48.12 62.67
N ARG A 3 27.78 48.36 61.34
CA ARG A 3 28.52 47.66 60.26
C ARG A 3 28.02 46.29 59.75
N LYS A 4 27.54 46.35 58.50
CA LYS A 4 28.03 45.65 57.28
C LYS A 4 28.80 44.34 57.48
N ILE A 5 28.29 43.25 56.91
CA ILE A 5 29.11 42.24 56.22
C ILE A 5 28.38 41.76 54.95
N LEU A 6 29.05 41.96 53.82
CA LEU A 6 28.78 41.40 52.51
C LEU A 6 29.56 40.08 52.40
N PHE A 7 28.94 39.00 51.92
CA PHE A 7 29.66 37.87 51.34
C PHE A 7 29.03 37.49 50.00
N THR A 8 29.87 37.53 48.99
CA THR A 8 29.66 37.22 47.58
C THR A 8 29.85 35.72 47.30
N LEU A 9 29.43 35.30 46.10
CA LEU A 9 29.68 34.00 45.41
C LEU A 9 28.77 32.83 45.83
N VAL A 10 28.11 32.08 44.93
CA VAL A 10 28.59 31.46 43.69
C VAL A 10 27.45 31.29 42.65
N CYS A 11 27.79 31.49 41.37
CA CYS A 11 26.99 31.14 40.19
C CYS A 11 26.68 29.64 40.10
N ALA A 12 25.42 29.28 39.85
CA ALA A 12 25.08 28.07 39.11
C ALA A 12 23.85 28.34 38.23
N THR A 13 24.11 28.66 36.97
CA THR A 13 23.14 28.68 35.88
C THR A 13 22.62 27.27 35.64
N LEU A 14 21.36 27.00 35.98
CA LEU A 14 20.61 25.88 35.42
C LEU A 14 19.51 26.45 34.54
N ALA A 15 19.87 26.66 33.27
CA ALA A 15 18.93 26.84 32.19
C ALA A 15 17.95 25.66 32.21
N HIS A 16 16.75 25.91 32.73
CA HIS A 16 15.62 25.03 32.47
C HIS A 16 15.21 25.29 31.03
N THR A 17 15.86 24.57 30.11
CA THR A 17 15.27 24.25 28.83
C THR A 17 14.08 23.35 29.13
N GLY A 18 12.95 23.97 29.47
CA GLY A 18 11.67 23.33 29.31
C GLY A 18 11.60 22.94 27.84
N PHE A 19 11.67 21.64 27.57
CA PHE A 19 11.30 21.08 26.29
C PHE A 19 9.84 21.49 26.07
N ALA A 20 9.65 22.63 25.40
CA ALA A 20 8.45 22.87 24.66
C ALA A 20 8.41 21.74 23.63
N ASN A 21 7.70 20.67 23.97
CA ASN A 21 7.18 19.75 23.00
C ASN A 21 6.30 20.61 22.09
N SER A 22 6.91 21.16 21.04
CA SER A 22 6.17 21.59 19.88
C SER A 22 5.38 20.37 19.48
N ALA A 23 4.07 20.42 19.69
CA ALA A 23 3.16 19.60 18.93
C ALA A 23 3.51 19.90 17.47
N GLU A 24 4.35 19.06 16.86
CA GLU A 24 4.56 19.07 15.43
C GLU A 24 3.17 18.92 14.84
N ASN A 25 2.79 19.98 14.15
CA ASN A 25 1.50 20.21 13.57
C ASN A 25 1.17 19.02 12.64
N SER A 26 0.39 18.06 13.14
CA SER A 26 0.00 16.85 12.41
C SER A 26 -0.90 17.12 11.20
N THR A 27 -1.18 18.40 10.92
CA THR A 27 -1.97 18.90 9.80
C THR A 27 -1.13 19.23 8.56
N ALA A 28 0.20 19.33 8.66
CA ALA A 28 1.05 19.69 7.51
C ALA A 28 1.32 18.52 6.53
N TYR A 29 1.26 17.26 7.00
CA TYR A 29 1.45 16.09 6.14
C TYR A 29 0.19 15.68 5.37
N THR A 30 -0.99 16.18 5.77
CA THR A 30 -2.24 15.82 5.11
C THR A 30 -2.49 16.53 3.79
N GLU A 31 -1.78 17.63 3.50
CA GLU A 31 -1.94 18.42 2.27
C GLU A 31 -1.17 17.89 1.05
N GLN A 32 -0.32 16.85 1.22
CA GLN A 32 0.57 16.41 0.14
C GLN A 32 0.10 15.18 -0.65
N VAL A 33 -0.90 14.45 -0.16
CA VAL A 33 -1.43 13.26 -0.86
C VAL A 33 -2.47 13.69 -1.89
N LYS A 34 -2.21 13.44 -3.17
CA LYS A 34 -3.15 13.81 -4.26
C LYS A 34 -4.43 12.98 -4.27
N TYR A 35 -4.35 11.71 -3.86
CA TYR A 35 -5.53 10.86 -3.72
C TYR A 35 -5.41 9.88 -2.56
N LYS A 36 -6.47 9.80 -1.75
CA LYS A 36 -6.63 8.83 -0.66
C LYS A 36 -7.80 7.93 -0.99
N ILE A 37 -7.51 6.67 -1.29
CA ILE A 37 -8.57 5.66 -1.46
C ILE A 37 -9.37 5.51 -0.17
N SER A 38 -10.69 5.37 -0.29
CA SER A 38 -11.54 5.17 0.88
C SER A 38 -11.34 3.78 1.48
N GLU A 39 -11.67 3.61 2.77
CA GLU A 39 -11.69 2.29 3.41
C GLU A 39 -12.66 1.32 2.71
N THR A 40 -13.80 1.83 2.21
CA THR A 40 -14.78 1.02 1.50
C THR A 40 -14.20 0.50 0.19
N ASP A 41 -13.59 1.38 -0.60
CA ASP A 41 -13.08 1.02 -1.93
C ASP A 41 -11.88 0.08 -1.84
N ILE A 42 -10.96 0.29 -0.89
CA ILE A 42 -9.82 -0.62 -0.72
C ILE A 42 -10.28 -2.02 -0.29
N LYS A 43 -11.32 -2.13 0.55
CA LYS A 43 -11.88 -3.44 0.95
C LYS A 43 -12.55 -4.14 -0.22
N ILE A 44 -13.25 -3.39 -1.09
CA ILE A 44 -13.85 -3.95 -2.31
C ILE A 44 -12.74 -4.46 -3.24
N LEU A 45 -11.71 -3.64 -3.48
CA LEU A 45 -10.57 -4.00 -4.31
C LEU A 45 -9.87 -5.27 -3.80
N ILE A 46 -9.50 -5.31 -2.52
CA ILE A 46 -8.84 -6.47 -1.90
C ILE A 46 -9.68 -7.73 -2.05
N ARG A 47 -11.01 -7.64 -1.81
CA ARG A 47 -11.88 -8.80 -1.97
C ARG A 47 -11.89 -9.32 -3.41
N GLN A 48 -11.92 -8.41 -4.39
CA GLN A 48 -11.90 -8.79 -5.80
C GLN A 48 -10.53 -9.38 -6.20
N LEU A 49 -9.43 -8.76 -5.77
CA LEU A 49 -8.08 -9.24 -6.03
C LEU A 49 -7.84 -10.62 -5.41
N ASN A 50 -8.17 -10.82 -4.13
CA ASN A 50 -8.01 -12.12 -3.48
C ASN A 50 -8.84 -13.21 -4.16
N ASN A 51 -10.05 -12.87 -4.65
CA ASN A 51 -10.88 -13.80 -5.41
C ASN A 51 -10.24 -14.18 -6.77
N ILE A 52 -9.63 -13.22 -7.47
CA ILE A 52 -8.89 -13.45 -8.72
C ILE A 52 -7.65 -14.30 -8.44
N GLU A 53 -6.83 -13.90 -7.47
CA GLU A 53 -5.59 -14.58 -7.09
C GLU A 53 -5.86 -16.03 -6.69
N GLN A 54 -6.81 -16.28 -5.79
CA GLN A 54 -7.14 -17.64 -5.33
C GLN A 54 -7.96 -18.44 -6.35
N CYS A 55 -8.51 -17.80 -7.39
CA CYS A 55 -9.08 -18.51 -8.54
C CYS A 55 -7.98 -19.12 -9.43
N ILE A 56 -6.91 -18.36 -9.69
CA ILE A 56 -5.80 -18.79 -10.54
C ILE A 56 -4.80 -19.64 -9.78
N PHE A 57 -4.48 -19.25 -8.56
CA PHE A 57 -3.53 -19.88 -7.66
C PHE A 57 -4.23 -20.29 -6.36
N PRO A 58 -5.01 -21.39 -6.36
CA PRO A 58 -5.81 -21.79 -5.20
C PRO A 58 -4.98 -22.10 -3.95
N ASP A 59 -3.68 -22.41 -4.13
CA ASP A 59 -2.75 -22.64 -3.03
C ASP A 59 -2.41 -21.36 -2.24
N LEU A 60 -2.77 -20.17 -2.73
CA LEU A 60 -2.66 -18.92 -1.97
C LEU A 60 -3.57 -18.92 -0.72
N ALA A 61 -4.55 -19.82 -0.64
CA ALA A 61 -5.37 -20.02 0.56
C ALA A 61 -4.67 -20.85 1.67
N LYS A 62 -3.48 -21.39 1.40
CA LYS A 62 -2.73 -22.27 2.32
C LYS A 62 -1.64 -21.49 3.09
N PRO A 63 -1.13 -22.03 4.21
CA PRO A 63 0.09 -21.53 4.83
C PRO A 63 1.27 -21.52 3.84
N ASP A 64 2.25 -20.64 4.06
CA ASP A 64 3.43 -20.44 3.20
C ASP A 64 3.14 -19.95 1.78
N TYR A 65 1.98 -19.32 1.54
CA TYR A 65 1.58 -18.79 0.23
C TYR A 65 2.60 -17.80 -0.37
N GLN A 66 3.45 -17.17 0.45
CA GLN A 66 4.50 -16.24 0.00
C GLN A 66 5.40 -16.87 -1.07
N LYS A 67 5.72 -18.17 -0.94
CA LYS A 67 6.53 -18.90 -1.92
C LYS A 67 5.89 -18.97 -3.31
N ILE A 68 4.56 -18.82 -3.39
CA ILE A 68 3.86 -18.81 -4.68
C ILE A 68 4.17 -17.50 -5.40
N TYR A 69 4.11 -16.37 -4.70
CA TYR A 69 4.48 -15.06 -5.27
C TYR A 69 5.96 -15.02 -5.69
N ASP A 70 6.85 -15.62 -4.90
CA ASP A 70 8.30 -15.69 -5.23
C ASP A 70 8.58 -16.45 -6.53
N ASN A 71 7.68 -17.35 -6.94
CA ASN A 71 7.81 -18.17 -8.14
C ASN A 71 7.00 -17.64 -9.33
N TRP A 72 6.32 -16.50 -9.20
CA TRP A 72 5.60 -15.90 -10.31
C TRP A 72 6.56 -15.47 -11.41
N SER A 73 6.24 -15.85 -12.65
CA SER A 73 6.96 -15.34 -13.81
C SER A 73 6.73 -13.84 -13.99
N VAL A 74 7.55 -13.19 -14.82
CA VAL A 74 7.34 -11.78 -15.18
C VAL A 74 5.96 -11.59 -15.83
N ALA A 75 5.55 -12.52 -16.69
CA ALA A 75 4.24 -12.48 -17.32
C ALA A 75 3.10 -12.60 -16.30
N GLU A 76 3.24 -13.42 -15.25
CA GLU A 76 2.24 -13.55 -14.18
C GLU A 76 2.13 -12.26 -13.37
N ASN A 77 3.26 -11.70 -12.93
CA ASN A 77 3.29 -10.42 -12.22
C ASN A 77 2.61 -9.31 -13.03
N MET A 78 2.96 -9.18 -14.32
CA MET A 78 2.37 -8.16 -15.20
C MET A 78 0.88 -8.41 -15.47
N THR A 79 0.44 -9.67 -15.55
CA THR A 79 -0.97 -10.01 -15.73
C THR A 79 -1.79 -9.64 -14.50
N MET A 80 -1.29 -9.96 -13.31
CA MET A 80 -1.96 -9.59 -12.06
C MET A 80 -2.00 -8.07 -11.86
N PHE A 81 -0.91 -7.37 -12.20
CA PHE A 81 -0.90 -5.90 -12.21
C PHE A 81 -1.93 -5.32 -13.18
N TYR A 82 -2.07 -5.88 -14.39
CA TYR A 82 -3.09 -5.46 -15.35
C TYR A 82 -4.52 -5.55 -14.77
N PHE A 83 -4.87 -6.68 -14.15
CA PHE A 83 -6.19 -6.82 -13.52
C PHE A 83 -6.38 -5.88 -12.33
N GLN A 84 -5.34 -5.67 -11.51
CA GLN A 84 -5.38 -4.69 -10.43
C GLN A 84 -5.64 -3.28 -10.93
N GLN A 85 -4.94 -2.83 -11.98
CA GLN A 85 -5.13 -1.49 -12.53
C GLN A 85 -6.52 -1.31 -13.14
N ASN A 86 -7.04 -2.33 -13.82
CA ASN A 86 -8.41 -2.30 -14.36
C ASN A 86 -9.45 -2.16 -13.23
N LEU A 87 -9.37 -3.01 -12.20
CA LEU A 87 -10.29 -2.94 -11.05
C LEU A 87 -10.19 -1.60 -10.32
N LEU A 88 -8.96 -1.10 -10.13
CA LEU A 88 -8.75 0.21 -9.51
C LEU A 88 -9.39 1.32 -10.35
N THR A 89 -9.17 1.31 -11.67
CA THR A 89 -9.75 2.29 -12.59
C THR A 89 -11.29 2.24 -12.58
N GLU A 90 -11.88 1.05 -12.55
CA GLU A 90 -13.34 0.87 -12.45
C GLU A 90 -13.90 1.40 -11.13
N LEU A 91 -13.20 1.19 -10.01
CA LEU A 91 -13.68 1.57 -8.69
C LEU A 91 -13.58 3.08 -8.41
N ILE A 92 -12.45 3.69 -8.76
CA ILE A 92 -12.13 5.06 -8.32
C ILE A 92 -11.94 6.04 -9.49
N GLY A 93 -12.05 5.57 -10.73
CA GLY A 93 -11.85 6.36 -11.93
C GLY A 93 -10.37 6.51 -12.32
N GLU A 94 -10.13 6.71 -13.62
CA GLU A 94 -8.80 6.75 -14.21
C GLU A 94 -7.88 7.80 -13.57
N GLN A 95 -8.38 9.01 -13.34
CA GLN A 95 -7.57 10.09 -12.76
C GLN A 95 -7.04 9.72 -11.38
N ASN A 96 -7.86 9.10 -10.54
CA ASN A 96 -7.47 8.72 -9.18
C ASN A 96 -6.55 7.50 -9.17
N ALA A 97 -6.79 6.53 -10.07
CA ALA A 97 -5.86 5.42 -10.29
C ALA A 97 -4.48 5.93 -10.73
N GLN A 98 -4.42 6.91 -11.64
CA GLN A 98 -3.17 7.55 -12.04
C GLN A 98 -2.49 8.32 -10.91
N PHE A 99 -3.24 8.92 -9.97
CA PHE A 99 -2.63 9.51 -8.78
C PHE A 99 -1.97 8.43 -7.91
N ILE A 100 -2.62 7.30 -7.66
CA ILE A 100 -2.01 6.19 -6.92
C ILE A 100 -0.74 5.69 -7.61
N GLU A 101 -0.72 5.60 -8.94
CA GLU A 101 0.45 5.13 -9.68
C GLU A 101 1.61 6.15 -9.66
N LYS A 102 1.32 7.42 -9.95
CA LYS A 102 2.35 8.43 -10.26
C LYS A 102 2.76 9.28 -9.05
N ASP A 103 1.86 9.50 -8.10
CA ASP A 103 2.14 10.29 -6.90
C ASP A 103 2.66 9.41 -5.77
N LYS A 104 3.91 9.67 -5.33
CA LYS A 104 4.59 8.83 -4.33
C LYS A 104 3.78 8.69 -3.03
N LEU A 105 3.18 9.78 -2.55
CA LEU A 105 2.47 9.79 -1.28
C LEU A 105 1.11 9.08 -1.39
N SER A 106 0.42 9.25 -2.52
CA SER A 106 -0.81 8.50 -2.82
C SER A 106 -0.52 7.00 -2.93
N ARG A 107 0.60 6.60 -3.56
CA ARG A 107 1.04 5.21 -3.63
C ARG A 107 1.33 4.62 -2.25
N GLN A 108 2.11 5.32 -1.43
CA GLN A 108 2.44 4.88 -0.07
C GLN A 108 1.20 4.75 0.81
N TYR A 109 0.26 5.69 0.69
CA TYR A 109 -1.03 5.60 1.40
C TYR A 109 -1.84 4.39 0.93
N PHE A 110 -1.90 4.14 -0.37
CA PHE A 110 -2.55 2.96 -0.93
C PHE A 110 -1.93 1.65 -0.41
N GLU A 111 -0.58 1.54 -0.42
CA GLU A 111 0.15 0.37 0.09
C GLU A 111 -0.15 0.12 1.58
N GLN A 112 -0.16 1.17 2.41
CA GLN A 112 -0.52 1.07 3.83
C GLN A 112 -1.95 0.59 4.04
N MET A 113 -2.90 1.11 3.25
CA MET A 113 -4.30 0.67 3.32
C MET A 113 -4.44 -0.77 2.83
N HIS A 114 -3.70 -1.16 1.79
CA HIS A 114 -3.68 -2.53 1.31
C HIS A 114 -3.15 -3.50 2.37
N GLU A 115 -2.01 -3.21 2.98
CA GLU A 115 -1.42 -4.02 4.06
C GLU A 115 -2.35 -4.12 5.27
N LYS A 116 -2.99 -3.01 5.66
CA LYS A 116 -3.89 -2.97 6.81
C LYS A 116 -5.12 -3.87 6.66
N TYR A 117 -5.71 -3.92 5.46
CA TYR A 117 -6.98 -4.63 5.24
C TYR A 117 -6.84 -5.96 4.49
N ASN A 118 -5.69 -6.25 3.86
CA ASN A 118 -5.51 -7.50 3.14
C ASN A 118 -5.07 -8.61 4.10
N HIS A 119 -5.97 -9.56 4.32
CA HIS A 119 -5.74 -10.74 5.16
C HIS A 119 -5.66 -12.04 4.35
N GLN A 120 -5.45 -11.94 3.03
CA GLN A 120 -5.33 -13.09 2.12
C GLN A 120 -6.50 -14.08 2.21
N LYS A 121 -7.71 -13.53 2.36
CA LYS A 121 -8.97 -14.28 2.42
C LYS A 121 -9.80 -13.99 1.19
N ALA A 122 -10.28 -15.06 0.56
CA ALA A 122 -11.19 -15.01 -0.58
C ALA A 122 -12.45 -15.86 -0.31
N SER A 123 -13.51 -15.57 -1.04
CA SER A 123 -14.69 -16.44 -1.16
C SER A 123 -14.89 -16.65 -2.65
N VAL A 124 -14.07 -17.55 -3.21
CA VAL A 124 -14.01 -17.81 -4.65
C VAL A 124 -15.31 -18.44 -5.11
N ASP A 125 -16.06 -17.72 -5.93
CA ASP A 125 -17.19 -18.27 -6.65
C ASP A 125 -16.67 -19.16 -7.78
N LYS A 126 -17.00 -20.46 -7.72
CA LYS A 126 -16.50 -21.45 -8.67
C LYS A 126 -16.93 -21.15 -10.10
N SER A 127 -18.19 -20.76 -10.33
CA SER A 127 -18.69 -20.48 -11.68
C SER A 127 -17.95 -19.28 -12.27
N ARG A 128 -17.88 -18.18 -11.52
CA ARG A 128 -17.19 -16.97 -11.96
C ARG A 128 -15.70 -17.21 -12.17
N CYS A 129 -15.10 -18.09 -11.37
CA CYS A 129 -13.70 -18.45 -11.53
C CYS A 129 -13.45 -19.22 -12.84
N GLU A 130 -14.28 -20.21 -13.16
CA GLU A 130 -14.13 -20.94 -14.44
C GLU A 130 -14.33 -20.02 -15.66
N ASP A 131 -15.23 -19.05 -15.57
CA ASP A 131 -15.42 -18.03 -16.62
C ASP A 131 -14.21 -17.07 -16.73
N PHE A 132 -13.53 -16.81 -15.62
CA PHE A 132 -12.38 -15.88 -15.57
C PHE A 132 -11.07 -16.50 -16.06
N LYS A 133 -10.80 -17.77 -15.76
CA LYS A 133 -9.57 -18.48 -16.18
C LYS A 133 -9.18 -18.30 -17.65
N PRO A 134 -10.09 -18.43 -18.65
CA PRO A 134 -9.72 -18.21 -20.05
C PRO A 134 -9.34 -16.75 -20.34
N ILE A 135 -9.96 -15.78 -19.66
CA ILE A 135 -9.62 -14.36 -19.79
C ILE A 135 -8.20 -14.12 -19.26
N TYR A 136 -7.88 -14.65 -18.08
CA TYR A 136 -6.55 -14.59 -17.51
C TYR A 136 -5.51 -15.20 -18.45
N ALA A 137 -5.76 -16.41 -18.96
CA ALA A 137 -4.85 -17.10 -19.87
C ALA A 137 -4.58 -16.29 -21.16
N GLN A 138 -5.63 -15.70 -21.74
CA GLN A 138 -5.50 -14.87 -22.93
C GLN A 138 -4.66 -13.62 -22.69
N ILE A 139 -4.89 -12.92 -21.57
CA ILE A 139 -4.11 -11.71 -21.22
C ILE A 139 -2.66 -12.07 -20.92
N LYS A 140 -2.42 -13.12 -20.12
CA LYS A 140 -1.07 -13.61 -19.82
C LYS A 140 -0.31 -13.94 -21.09
N GLN A 141 -0.94 -14.66 -22.03
CA GLN A 141 -0.31 -15.00 -23.31
C GLN A 141 0.07 -13.75 -24.13
N ARG A 142 -0.81 -12.74 -24.21
CA ARG A 142 -0.51 -11.48 -24.92
C ARG A 142 0.66 -10.73 -24.29
N ILE A 143 0.69 -10.68 -22.96
CA ILE A 143 1.78 -10.06 -22.21
C ILE A 143 3.08 -10.83 -22.46
N GLU A 144 3.07 -12.15 -22.35
CA GLU A 144 4.23 -13.02 -22.57
C GLU A 144 4.83 -12.89 -23.98
N TYR A 145 3.99 -12.71 -25.01
CA TYR A 145 4.48 -12.42 -26.37
C TYR A 145 5.13 -11.04 -26.50
N SER A 146 4.69 -10.08 -25.68
CA SER A 146 5.15 -8.68 -25.74
C SER A 146 6.40 -8.43 -24.89
N ILE A 147 6.69 -9.30 -23.91
CA ILE A 147 7.85 -9.19 -23.04
C ILE A 147 9.15 -9.49 -23.84
N PRO A 148 10.19 -8.64 -23.75
CA PRO A 148 11.49 -8.93 -24.36
C PRO A 148 12.10 -10.23 -23.84
N GLN A 149 12.79 -10.98 -24.70
CA GLN A 149 13.34 -12.31 -24.38
C GLN A 149 14.24 -12.35 -23.13
N VAL A 150 14.91 -11.24 -22.78
CA VAL A 150 15.77 -11.15 -21.59
C VAL A 150 15.00 -11.17 -20.26
N TYR A 151 13.67 -11.02 -20.30
CA TYR A 151 12.78 -11.00 -19.15
C TYR A 151 11.78 -12.18 -19.17
N LYS A 152 11.91 -13.11 -20.12
CA LYS A 152 11.14 -14.36 -20.14
C LYS A 152 11.85 -15.41 -19.30
#